data_AF-A0A928TGP0-F1
#
_entry.id   AF-A0A928TGP0-F1
#
_cell.length_a   1.000
_cell.length_b   1.000
_cell.length_c   1.000
_cell.angle_alpha   90.00
_cell.angle_beta   90.00
_cell.angle_gamma   90.00
#
_symmetry.space_group_name_H-M   'P 1'
#
loop_
_entity.id
_entity.type
_entity.pdbx_description
1 polymer ?
#
loop_
_entity_poly.entity_id
_entity_poly.type
_entity_poly.pdbx_seq_one_letter_code
_entity_poly.pdbx_strand_id
1 'polypeptide(L)' 'METLIAPGGSGMNPDNIKVCARCGLRYDWRKSASSALKMTYCSSLCERADLGFTLEALLKVERAGRETPEPAAPGV' A
#
# COMPACT_ATOMS: atom_id res chain seq x y z
N MET A 1 -33.01 1.40 1.45
CA MET A 1 -31.77 0.60 1.61
C MET A 1 -30.62 1.52 1.26
N GLU A 2 -30.29 2.44 2.16
CA GLU A 2 -29.21 3.42 1.94
C GLU A 2 -28.06 3.11 2.88
N THR A 3 -27.01 2.50 2.33
CA THR A 3 -25.73 2.35 3.01
C THR A 3 -25.05 3.72 3.00
N LEU A 4 -25.47 4.61 3.91
CA LEU A 4 -24.93 5.96 4.05
C LEU A 4 -23.51 5.88 4.60
N ILE A 5 -22.56 5.98 3.67
CA ILE A 5 -21.33 6.78 3.73
C ILE A 5 -20.67 6.75 5.12
N ALA A 6 -19.71 5.83 5.28
CA ALA A 6 -18.74 5.88 6.37
C ALA A 6 -18.22 7.31 6.54
N PRO A 7 -18.02 7.80 7.78
CA PRO A 7 -17.73 9.20 8.05
C PRO A 7 -16.45 9.59 7.32
N GLY A 8 -16.61 10.27 6.19
CA GLY A 8 -15.53 10.99 5.53
C GLY A 8 -15.11 12.08 6.51
N GLY A 9 -14.13 11.76 7.36
CA GLY A 9 -13.68 12.67 8.41
C GLY A 9 -13.39 14.04 7.83
N SER A 10 -13.89 15.09 8.50
CA SER A 10 -13.67 16.49 8.17
C SER A 10 -12.22 16.70 7.73
N GLY A 11 -12.01 17.08 6.46
CA GLY A 11 -10.68 17.25 5.87
C GLY A 11 -10.31 16.29 4.73
N MET A 12 -11.29 15.74 4.01
CA MET A 12 -11.10 15.11 2.70
C MET A 12 -11.18 16.18 1.61
N ASN A 13 -10.06 16.43 0.93
CA ASN A 13 -10.05 17.37 -0.20
C ASN A 13 -10.51 16.63 -1.48
N PRO A 14 -11.56 17.09 -2.18
CA PRO A 14 -12.15 16.39 -3.33
C PRO A 14 -11.15 16.09 -4.45
N ASP A 15 -10.14 16.94 -4.65
CA ASP A 15 -9.08 16.73 -5.66
C ASP A 15 -8.22 15.49 -5.38
N ASN A 16 -8.20 15.02 -4.13
CA ASN A 16 -7.43 13.87 -3.68
C ASN A 16 -8.29 12.63 -3.41
N ILE A 17 -9.57 12.64 -3.79
CA ILE A 17 -10.45 11.50 -3.54
C ILE A 17 -10.38 10.49 -4.69
N LYS A 18 -10.11 9.24 -4.33
CA LYS A 18 -10.15 8.09 -5.24
C LYS A 18 -11.10 7.02 -4.72
N VAL A 19 -11.43 6.07 -5.60
CA VAL A 19 -12.25 4.89 -5.27
C VAL A 19 -11.34 3.69 -5.14
N CYS A 20 -11.48 2.94 -4.04
CA CYS A 20 -10.70 1.73 -3.82
C CYS A 20 -11.13 0.64 -4.79
N ALA A 21 -10.18 0.05 -5.53
CA ALA A 21 -10.46 -0.98 -6.54
C ALA A 21 -11.13 -2.23 -5.94
N ARG A 22 -10.88 -2.53 -4.66
CA ARG A 22 -11.39 -3.73 -4.00
C ARG A 22 -12.72 -3.53 -3.26
N CYS A 23 -12.82 -2.51 -2.42
CA CYS A 23 -13.99 -2.31 -1.56
C CYS A 23 -14.93 -1.18 -2.04
N GLY A 24 -14.57 -0.45 -3.10
CA GLY A 24 -15.39 0.65 -3.64
C GLY A 24 -15.48 1.89 -2.75
N LEU A 25 -14.78 1.93 -1.62
CA LEU A 25 -14.81 3.08 -0.71
C LEU A 25 -14.13 4.29 -1.35
N ARG A 26 -14.74 5.48 -1.20
CA ARG A 26 -14.07 6.76 -1.50
C ARG A 26 -13.10 7.11 -0.38
N TYR A 27 -11.85 7.40 -0.73
CA TYR A 27 -10.79 7.68 0.23
C TYR A 27 -9.83 8.74 -0.30
N ASP A 28 -9.18 9.47 0.61
CA ASP A 28 -8.11 10.42 0.27
C ASP A 28 -6.81 9.65 0.05
N TRP A 29 -6.28 9.67 -1.18
CA TRP A 29 -5.09 8.91 -1.54
C TRP A 29 -3.86 9.35 -0.75
N ARG A 30 -3.81 10.61 -0.27
CA ARG A 30 -2.68 11.11 0.53
C ARG A 30 -2.70 10.57 1.96
N LYS A 31 -3.87 10.16 2.45
CA LYS A 31 -4.07 9.57 3.79
C LYS A 31 -4.21 8.05 3.77
N SER A 32 -4.19 7.44 2.58
CA SER A 32 -4.30 5.98 2.45
C SER A 32 -3.19 5.28 3.23
N ALA A 33 -3.56 4.22 3.94
CA ALA A 33 -2.61 3.39 4.66
C ALA A 33 -1.82 2.44 3.75
N SER A 34 -2.19 2.30 2.47
CA SER A 34 -1.41 1.53 1.49
C SER A 34 -0.15 2.33 1.12
N SER A 35 1.03 1.82 1.44
CA SER A 35 2.27 2.59 1.23
C SER A 35 2.65 2.75 -0.24
N ALA A 36 2.48 1.68 -1.04
CA ALA A 36 2.97 1.64 -2.42
C ALA A 36 1.85 1.85 -3.45
N LEU A 37 0.62 1.47 -3.11
CA LEU A 37 -0.54 1.50 -4.01
C LEU A 37 -1.67 2.39 -3.48
N LYS A 38 -1.31 3.47 -2.77
CA LYS A 38 -2.24 4.49 -2.25
C LYS A 38 -3.15 5.15 -3.27
N MET A 39 -2.86 5.03 -4.56
CA MET A 39 -3.72 5.54 -5.64
C MET A 39 -4.76 4.52 -6.11
N THR A 40 -4.68 3.27 -5.64
CA THR A 40 -5.50 2.14 -6.05
C THR A 40 -6.28 1.56 -4.86
N TYR A 41 -5.65 1.49 -3.69
CA TYR A 41 -6.23 0.92 -2.47
C TYR A 41 -6.28 1.93 -1.32
N CYS A 42 -7.34 1.85 -0.52
CA CYS A 42 -7.52 2.67 0.68
C CYS A 42 -6.68 2.22 1.89
N SER A 43 -6.13 1.00 1.85
CA SER A 43 -5.31 0.44 2.93
C SER A 43 -4.46 -0.74 2.42
N SER A 44 -3.40 -1.07 3.16
CA SER A 44 -2.56 -2.26 2.91
C SER A 44 -3.35 -3.58 3.03
N LEU A 45 -4.46 -3.58 3.78
CA LEU A 45 -5.36 -4.75 3.86
C LEU A 45 -6.09 -4.98 2.54
N CYS A 46 -6.57 -3.90 1.91
CA CYS A 46 -7.20 -3.97 0.59
C CYS A 46 -6.20 -4.45 -0.46
N GLU A 47 -5.00 -3.88 -0.45
CA GLU A 47 -3.88 -4.28 -1.31
C GLU A 47 -3.54 -5.78 -1.16
N ARG A 48 -3.30 -6.23 0.08
CA ARG A 48 -2.89 -7.62 0.36
C ARG A 48 -3.86 -8.66 -0.10
N ALA A 49 -5.16 -8.43 0.03
CA ALA A 49 -6.12 -9.45 -0.37
C ALA A 49 -6.69 -9.25 -1.78
N ASP A 50 -6.20 -8.25 -2.53
CA ASP A 50 -6.31 -8.25 -4.00
C ASP A 50 -5.11 -8.96 -4.64
N LEU A 51 -3.89 -8.63 -4.19
CA LEU A 51 -2.64 -9.12 -4.79
C LEU A 51 -2.06 -10.38 -4.13
N GLY A 52 -2.53 -10.74 -2.93
CA GLY A 52 -1.92 -11.76 -2.08
C GLY A 52 -0.74 -11.26 -1.23
N PHE A 53 -0.19 -10.08 -1.55
CA PHE A 53 0.97 -9.47 -0.89
C PHE A 53 0.88 -7.94 -0.90
N THR A 54 1.77 -7.25 -0.19
CA THR A 54 2.01 -5.81 -0.42
C THR A 54 3.21 -5.61 -1.32
N LEU A 55 3.17 -4.64 -2.24
CA LEU A 55 4.29 -4.32 -3.12
C LEU A 55 5.53 -3.90 -2.31
N GLU A 56 5.32 -3.23 -1.18
CA GLU A 56 6.42 -2.87 -0.27
C GLU A 56 7.14 -4.10 0.33
N ALA A 57 6.44 -5.23 0.48
CA ALA A 57 7.08 -6.46 0.93
C ALA A 57 8.02 -7.04 -0.14
N LEU A 58 7.63 -7.00 -1.42
CA LEU A 58 8.50 -7.44 -2.52
C LEU A 58 9.75 -6.57 -2.62
N LEU A 59 9.58 -5.24 -2.54
CA LEU A 59 10.71 -4.32 -2.63
C LEU A 59 11.75 -4.53 -1.51
N LYS A 60 11.31 -4.92 -0.31
CA LYS A 60 12.21 -5.27 0.80
C LYS A 60 12.99 -6.56 0.53
N VAL A 61 12.34 -7.57 -0.05
CA VAL A 61 12.99 -8.84 -0.41
C VAL A 61 14.04 -8.63 -1.49
N GLU A 62 13.71 -7.87 -2.55
CA GLU A 62 14.65 -7.54 -3.63
C GLU A 62 15.91 -6.82 -3.13
N ARG A 63 15.72 -5.91 -2.16
CA ARG A 63 16.86 -5.20 -1.55
C ARG A 63 17.74 -6.12 -0.71
N ALA A 64 17.16 -7.01 0.10
CA ALA A 64 17.92 -7.98 0.88
C ALA A 64 18.71 -8.97 0.00
N GLY A 65 18.16 -9.39 -1.14
CA GLY A 65 18.86 -10.28 -2.08
C GLY A 65 20.09 -9.65 -2.73
N ARG A 66 20.14 -8.32 -2.84
CA ARG A 66 21.30 -7.58 -3.39
C ARG A 66 22.40 -7.32 -2.35
N GLU A 67 22.11 -7.43 -1.06
CA GLU A 67 23.03 -7.15 0.05
C GLU A 67 23.67 -8.44 0.62
N THR A 68 23.91 -9.48 -0.19
CA THR A 68 24.77 -10.59 0.26
C THR A 68 26.23 -10.14 0.14
N PRO A 69 26.94 -9.85 1.24
CA PRO A 69 28.39 -9.66 1.18
C PRO A 69 29.01 -11.00 0.77
N GLU A 70 29.76 -10.99 -0.33
CA GLU A 70 30.71 -12.04 -0.66
C GLU A 70 31.58 -12.30 0.59
N PRO A 71 31.68 -13.54 1.11
CA PRO A 71 32.47 -13.80 2.29
C PRO A 71 33.92 -13.50 1.94
N ALA A 72 34.47 -12.43 2.52
CA ALA A 72 35.87 -12.07 2.39
C ALA A 72 36.73 -13.30 2.71
N ALA A 73 37.40 -13.82 1.69
CA ALA A 73 38.30 -14.95 1.82
C ALA A 73 39.39 -14.60 2.84
N PRO A 74 39.72 -15.50 3.80
CA PRO A 74 40.86 -15.29 4.67
C PRO A 74 42.13 -15.39 3.82
N GLY A 75 42.81 -14.25 3.65
CA GLY A 75 44.11 -14.18 3.00
C GLY A 75 45.15 -15.00 3.76
N VAL A 76 45.87 -15.82 3.01
CA VAL A 76 46.98 -16.68 3.46
C VAL A 76 48.29 -15.90 3.34
#